data_AF-A0A953EJW6-F1
#
_entry.id   AF-A0A953EJW6-F1
#
_cell.length_a   1.000
_cell.length_b   1.000
_cell.length_c   1.000
_cell.angle_alpha   90.00
_cell.angle_beta   90.00
_cell.angle_gamma   90.00
#
_symmetry.space_group_name_H-M   'P 1'
#
loop_
_entity.id
_entity.type
_entity.pdbx_description
1 polymer ?
#
loop_
_entity_poly.entity_id
_entity_poly.type
_entity_poly.pdbx_seq_one_letter_code
_entity_poly.pdbx_strand_id
1 'polypeptide(L)'
;MSVYPAKIAKKLSEKADAAASEGAVCGRAASFICGCFAEACISVDDDAQVIANIGFATNGCGFMAASCQVLEEKLTGRELAALKGLSDDRLVAELESDLGEFPEARKQCALVAIEALRAAFGRLRKARAAEFVGDSPLVCTCFGVSEDDLLSAIKTTQASQFRDLEAATRAGRGCGACRMLIEELIETAKIRD
;
A
#
# COMPACT_ATOMS: atom_id res chain seq x y z
N MET A 1 19.91 10.40 -28.45
CA MET A 1 18.46 10.43 -28.18
C MET A 1 18.16 9.40 -27.10
N SER A 2 17.46 9.79 -26.03
CA SER A 2 17.00 8.84 -25.02
C SER A 2 15.88 7.97 -25.60
N VAL A 3 15.89 6.67 -25.31
CA VAL A 3 14.82 5.73 -25.67
C VAL A 3 13.51 6.02 -24.90
N TYR A 4 13.61 6.71 -23.76
CA TYR A 4 12.48 7.05 -22.89
C TYR A 4 12.17 8.56 -22.89
N PRO A 5 10.90 8.94 -22.59
CA PRO A 5 10.53 10.32 -22.30
C PRO A 5 11.45 10.96 -21.26
N ALA A 6 11.65 12.29 -21.34
CA ALA A 6 12.64 13.00 -20.55
C ALA A 6 12.51 12.76 -19.03
N LYS A 7 11.29 12.76 -18.49
CA LYS A 7 11.03 12.51 -17.07
C LYS A 7 11.46 11.10 -16.63
N ILE A 8 11.11 10.08 -17.43
CA ILE A 8 11.52 8.69 -17.17
C ILE A 8 13.03 8.53 -17.30
N ALA A 9 13.63 9.08 -18.36
CA ALA A 9 15.06 9.02 -18.59
C ALA A 9 15.85 9.67 -17.44
N LYS A 10 15.37 10.82 -16.95
CA LYS A 10 15.91 11.49 -15.76
C LYS A 10 15.82 10.56 -14.55
N LYS A 11 14.66 9.97 -14.31
CA LYS A 11 14.44 9.08 -13.16
C LYS A 11 15.41 7.91 -13.15
N LEU A 12 15.57 7.24 -14.29
CA LEU A 12 16.52 6.12 -14.44
C LEU A 12 18.00 6.51 -14.25
N SER A 13 18.35 7.79 -14.45
CA SER A 13 19.70 8.29 -14.18
C SER A 13 19.96 8.60 -12.70
N GLU A 14 18.88 8.74 -11.91
CA GLU A 14 18.95 8.85 -10.46
C GLU A 14 19.17 7.43 -9.90
N LYS A 15 20.22 7.25 -9.10
CA LYS A 15 20.60 5.94 -8.57
C LYS A 15 19.52 5.49 -7.57
N ALA A 16 18.90 4.34 -7.82
CA ALA A 16 18.08 3.67 -6.81
C ALA A 16 19.02 2.96 -5.82
N ASP A 17 18.96 3.33 -4.55
CA ASP A 17 19.63 2.57 -3.50
C ASP A 17 18.72 1.40 -3.11
N ALA A 18 18.85 0.30 -3.84
CA ALA A 18 18.19 -0.95 -3.49
C ALA A 18 18.84 -1.54 -2.23
N ALA A 19 18.25 -1.29 -1.07
CA ALA A 19 18.61 -2.01 0.13
C ALA A 19 17.34 -2.56 0.80
N ALA A 20 17.14 -3.87 0.65
CA ALA A 20 16.29 -4.60 1.57
C ALA A 20 16.88 -4.42 2.99
N SER A 21 16.11 -3.79 3.87
CA SER A 21 16.46 -3.70 5.29
C SER A 21 16.20 -5.04 5.99
N GLU A 22 16.94 -5.30 7.05
CA GLU A 22 16.71 -6.45 7.93
C GLU A 22 15.26 -6.40 8.46
N GLY A 23 14.52 -7.52 8.38
CA GLY A 23 13.09 -7.58 8.72
C GLY A 23 12.12 -7.10 7.63
N ALA A 24 12.59 -6.76 6.42
CA ALA A 24 11.71 -6.36 5.33
C ALA A 24 10.85 -7.53 4.81
N VAL A 25 9.57 -7.25 4.56
CA VAL A 25 8.62 -8.17 3.95
C VAL A 25 8.50 -7.86 2.47
N CYS A 26 8.87 -8.82 1.62
CA CYS A 26 8.85 -8.65 0.18
C CYS A 26 7.60 -9.23 -0.47
N GLY A 27 7.11 -8.66 -1.56
CA GLY A 27 6.02 -9.15 -2.40
C GLY A 27 6.30 -8.89 -3.88
N ARG A 28 5.86 -9.80 -4.75
CA ARG A 28 6.19 -9.79 -6.18
C ARG A 28 4.94 -9.83 -7.04
N ALA A 29 4.96 -9.10 -8.15
CA ALA A 29 3.96 -9.16 -9.21
C ALA A 29 4.65 -9.19 -10.58
N ALA A 30 3.98 -9.73 -11.60
CA ALA A 30 4.54 -9.85 -12.94
C ALA A 30 3.49 -9.56 -14.01
N SER A 31 3.93 -8.93 -15.11
CA SER A 31 3.10 -8.78 -16.30
C SER A 31 3.17 -10.06 -17.13
N PHE A 32 2.03 -10.68 -17.37
CA PHE A 32 1.93 -11.80 -18.33
C PHE A 32 2.06 -11.35 -19.80
N ILE A 33 1.99 -10.04 -20.08
CA ILE A 33 2.12 -9.50 -21.44
C ILE A 33 3.58 -9.53 -21.89
N CYS A 34 4.52 -9.16 -21.01
CA CYS A 34 5.94 -9.06 -21.35
C CYS A 34 6.87 -9.95 -20.50
N GLY A 35 6.34 -10.69 -19.53
CA GLY A 35 7.12 -11.54 -18.62
C GLY A 35 7.99 -10.79 -17.61
N CYS A 36 7.90 -9.44 -17.56
CA CYS A 36 8.65 -8.62 -16.62
C CYS A 36 7.96 -8.60 -15.24
N PHE A 37 8.75 -8.49 -14.17
CA PHE A 37 8.26 -8.45 -12.80
C PHE A 37 8.79 -7.26 -12.03
N ALA A 38 8.07 -6.92 -10.95
CA ALA A 38 8.54 -6.06 -9.89
C ALA A 38 8.40 -6.78 -8.54
N GLU A 39 9.36 -6.58 -7.66
CA GLU A 39 9.34 -7.03 -6.28
C GLU A 39 9.52 -5.81 -5.38
N ALA A 40 8.58 -5.59 -4.46
CA ALA A 40 8.62 -4.54 -3.46
C ALA A 40 8.94 -5.18 -2.12
N CYS A 41 9.91 -4.64 -1.39
CA CYS A 41 10.22 -5.01 -0.01
C CYS A 41 9.93 -3.81 0.89
N ILE A 42 9.12 -4.02 1.92
CA ILE A 42 8.72 -2.96 2.86
C ILE A 42 9.14 -3.33 4.27
N SER A 43 9.58 -2.33 5.03
CA SER A 43 9.73 -2.41 6.48
C SER A 43 8.93 -1.27 7.11
N VAL A 44 8.29 -1.57 8.23
CA VAL A 44 7.41 -0.65 8.93
C VAL A 44 7.87 -0.58 10.37
N ASP A 45 8.01 0.64 10.87
CA ASP A 45 8.22 0.89 12.30
C ASP A 45 6.85 0.85 12.98
N ASP A 46 6.63 -0.17 13.81
CA ASP A 46 5.36 -0.39 14.51
C ASP A 46 5.12 0.62 15.64
N ASP A 47 6.18 1.16 16.26
CA ASP A 47 6.03 2.15 17.33
C ASP A 47 5.69 3.52 16.75
N ALA A 48 6.46 3.95 15.74
CA ALA A 48 6.25 5.23 15.07
C ALA A 48 5.10 5.19 14.04
N GLN A 49 4.61 4.00 13.67
CA GLN A 49 3.56 3.80 12.66
C GLN A 49 3.92 4.42 11.30
N VAL A 50 5.19 4.33 10.91
CA VAL A 50 5.75 4.87 9.66
C VAL A 50 6.35 3.76 8.80
N ILE A 51 6.33 3.96 7.49
CA ILE A 51 7.06 3.10 6.56
C ILE A 51 8.55 3.45 6.66
N ALA A 52 9.31 2.64 7.40
CA ALA A 52 10.72 2.88 7.62
C ALA A 52 11.53 2.84 6.32
N ASN A 53 11.23 1.86 5.45
CA ASN A 53 11.89 1.73 4.15
C ASN A 53 11.00 0.98 3.16
N ILE A 54 11.07 1.37 1.89
CA ILE A 54 10.60 0.60 0.74
C ILE A 54 11.76 0.44 -0.22
N GLY A 55 12.01 -0.77 -0.70
CA GLY A 55 12.94 -1.02 -1.80
C GLY A 55 12.26 -1.81 -2.92
N PHE A 56 12.64 -1.53 -4.16
CA PHE A 56 12.16 -2.30 -5.31
C PHE A 56 13.29 -2.99 -6.08
N ALA A 57 12.98 -4.17 -6.62
CA ALA A 57 13.77 -4.86 -7.61
C ALA A 57 12.90 -5.20 -8.82
N THR A 58 13.38 -4.93 -10.04
CA THR A 58 12.63 -5.20 -11.27
C THR A 58 13.56 -5.52 -12.44
N ASN A 59 13.11 -6.40 -13.34
CA ASN A 59 13.71 -6.61 -14.66
C ASN A 59 12.92 -5.92 -15.79
N GLY A 60 11.96 -5.06 -15.43
CA GLY A 60 11.07 -4.40 -16.36
C GLY A 60 11.74 -3.29 -17.16
N CYS A 61 11.00 -2.78 -18.15
CA CYS A 61 11.43 -1.62 -18.92
C CYS A 61 11.52 -0.35 -18.05
N GLY A 62 12.07 0.72 -18.62
CA GLY A 62 12.27 2.00 -17.94
C GLY A 62 11.02 2.62 -17.33
N PHE A 63 9.84 2.37 -17.91
CA PHE A 63 8.57 2.78 -17.31
C PHE A 63 8.33 2.10 -15.95
N MET A 64 8.56 0.78 -15.87
CA MET A 64 8.38 0.02 -14.63
C MET A 64 9.43 0.39 -13.59
N ALA A 65 10.69 0.52 -13.99
CA ALA A 65 11.77 0.92 -13.11
C ALA A 65 11.56 2.33 -12.54
N ALA A 66 11.15 3.30 -13.38
CA ALA A 66 10.83 4.64 -12.93
C ALA A 66 9.60 4.67 -12.00
N SER A 67 8.57 3.86 -12.29
CA SER A 67 7.42 3.72 -11.38
C SER A 67 7.82 3.18 -10.01
N CYS A 68 8.68 2.17 -9.96
CA CYS A 68 9.19 1.62 -8.71
C CYS A 68 9.93 2.68 -7.89
N GLN A 69 10.83 3.45 -8.52
CA GLN A 69 11.57 4.53 -7.85
C GLN A 69 10.65 5.63 -7.32
N VAL A 70 9.64 6.05 -8.09
CA VAL A 70 8.69 7.07 -7.62
C VAL A 70 7.87 6.56 -6.44
N LEU A 71 7.40 5.31 -6.46
CA LEU A 71 6.67 4.74 -5.33
C LEU A 71 7.54 4.65 -4.07
N GLU A 72 8.79 4.23 -4.23
CA GLU A 72 9.78 4.19 -3.15
C GLU A 72 9.97 5.57 -2.50
N GLU A 73 10.27 6.60 -3.29
CA GLU A 73 10.48 7.96 -2.78
C GLU A 73 9.23 8.56 -2.17
N LYS A 74 8.07 8.33 -2.80
CA LYS A 74 6.83 8.95 -2.33
C LYS A 74 6.35 8.31 -1.05
N LEU A 75 6.58 7.02 -0.81
CA LEU A 75 5.94 6.30 0.29
C LEU A 75 6.88 6.05 1.47
N THR A 76 8.19 5.99 1.25
CA THR A 76 9.17 5.86 2.35
C THR A 76 9.08 7.05 3.30
N GLY A 77 9.16 6.78 4.60
CA GLY A 77 9.05 7.78 5.67
C GLY A 77 7.63 8.27 5.95
N ARG A 78 6.61 7.83 5.19
CA ARG A 78 5.22 8.23 5.46
C ARG A 78 4.62 7.44 6.60
N GLU A 79 3.76 8.11 7.37
CA GLU A 79 2.84 7.44 8.28
C GLU A 79 1.91 6.49 7.52
N LEU A 80 1.64 5.32 8.12
CA LEU A 80 0.68 4.37 7.56
C LEU A 80 -0.69 5.03 7.38
N ALA A 81 -1.13 5.87 8.32
CA ALA A 81 -2.42 6.55 8.24
C ALA A 81 -2.49 7.56 7.07
N ALA A 82 -1.35 8.08 6.62
CA ALA A 82 -1.28 9.01 5.49
C ALA A 82 -1.43 8.32 4.13
N LEU A 83 -1.31 6.98 4.06
CA LEU A 83 -1.46 6.23 2.82
C LEU A 83 -2.85 6.38 2.22
N LYS A 84 -3.89 6.44 3.05
CA LYS A 84 -5.30 6.49 2.61
C LYS A 84 -5.62 5.36 1.61
N GLY A 85 -5.01 4.20 1.77
CA GLY A 85 -5.18 3.05 0.89
C GLY A 85 -4.24 3.04 -0.31
N LEU A 86 -4.11 1.86 -0.92
CA LEU A 86 -3.23 1.60 -2.05
C LEU A 86 -4.03 1.35 -3.33
N SER A 87 -5.05 2.16 -3.65
CA SER A 87 -5.88 1.97 -4.87
C SER A 87 -5.10 2.27 -6.15
N ASP A 88 -5.50 1.64 -7.27
CA ASP A 88 -4.80 1.80 -8.56
C ASP A 88 -4.89 3.23 -9.04
N ASP A 89 -6.10 3.78 -9.11
CA ASP A 89 -6.35 5.15 -9.59
C ASP A 89 -5.50 6.19 -8.86
N ARG A 90 -5.39 6.08 -7.53
CA ARG A 90 -4.61 7.02 -6.72
C ARG A 90 -3.13 6.90 -7.04
N LEU A 91 -2.58 5.69 -6.99
CA LEU A 91 -1.15 5.49 -7.16
C LEU A 91 -0.70 5.70 -8.61
N VAL A 92 -1.55 5.38 -9.59
CA VAL A 92 -1.32 5.73 -10.99
C VAL A 92 -1.32 7.25 -11.18
N ALA A 93 -2.28 7.98 -10.60
CA ALA A 93 -2.29 9.44 -10.68
C ALA A 93 -1.03 10.08 -10.04
N GLU A 94 -0.55 9.53 -8.92
CA GLU A 94 0.72 9.96 -8.30
C GLU A 94 1.91 9.69 -9.24
N LEU A 95 1.97 8.50 -9.86
CA LEU A 95 3.01 8.16 -10.83
C LEU A 95 3.00 9.08 -12.05
N GLU A 96 1.82 9.38 -12.61
CA GLU A 96 1.68 10.24 -13.78
C GLU A 96 2.00 11.71 -13.47
N SER A 97 1.77 12.17 -12.24
CA SER A 97 2.18 13.49 -11.79
C SER A 97 3.70 13.68 -11.93
N ASP A 98 4.47 12.69 -11.46
CA ASP A 98 5.93 12.74 -11.48
C ASP A 98 6.50 12.37 -12.87
N LEU A 99 6.01 11.30 -13.50
CA LEU A 99 6.58 10.71 -14.72
C LEU A 99 5.95 11.19 -16.03
N GLY A 100 4.77 11.82 -15.96
CA GLY A 100 3.92 12.11 -17.11
C GLY A 100 2.99 10.95 -17.45
N GLU A 101 2.06 11.20 -18.37
CA GLU A 101 1.08 10.20 -18.82
C GLU A 101 1.77 8.99 -19.45
N PHE A 102 1.28 7.80 -19.12
CA PHE A 102 1.83 6.55 -19.66
C PHE A 102 1.18 6.27 -21.03
N PRO A 103 1.98 5.98 -22.07
CA PRO A 103 1.43 5.46 -23.32
C PRO A 103 0.60 4.21 -23.06
N GLU A 104 -0.47 4.00 -23.84
CA GLU A 104 -1.41 2.88 -23.65
C GLU A 104 -0.70 1.53 -23.52
N ALA A 105 0.28 1.26 -24.39
CA ALA A 105 1.07 0.02 -24.39
C ALA A 105 2.05 -0.13 -23.20
N ARG A 106 2.05 0.81 -22.25
CA ARG A 106 2.95 0.86 -21.08
C ARG A 106 2.22 1.11 -19.76
N LYS A 107 0.90 1.34 -19.74
CA LYS A 107 0.12 1.55 -18.51
C LYS A 107 0.26 0.38 -17.52
N GLN A 108 0.41 -0.84 -18.02
CA GLN A 108 0.63 -2.04 -17.19
C GLN A 108 1.92 -1.97 -16.37
N CYS A 109 2.92 -1.18 -16.79
CA CYS A 109 4.17 -1.06 -16.05
C CYS A 109 3.98 -0.39 -14.68
N ALA A 110 3.07 0.58 -14.59
CA ALA A 110 2.68 1.22 -13.34
C ALA A 110 1.91 0.23 -12.45
N LEU A 111 0.93 -0.47 -13.03
CA LEU A 111 0.09 -1.43 -12.30
C LEU A 111 0.90 -2.57 -11.68
N VAL A 112 1.87 -3.16 -12.38
CA VAL A 112 2.72 -4.22 -11.83
C VAL A 112 3.55 -3.74 -10.64
N ALA A 113 4.05 -2.49 -10.67
CA ALA A 113 4.77 -1.92 -9.53
C ALA A 113 3.84 -1.74 -8.31
N ILE A 114 2.61 -1.28 -8.54
CA ILE A 114 1.59 -1.12 -7.50
C ILE A 114 1.15 -2.48 -6.94
N GLU A 115 0.97 -3.48 -7.80
CA GLU A 115 0.61 -4.85 -7.40
C GLU A 115 1.72 -5.50 -6.56
N ALA A 116 2.98 -5.30 -6.91
CA ALA A 116 4.11 -5.76 -6.11
C ALA A 116 4.10 -5.14 -4.71
N LEU A 117 3.84 -3.83 -4.62
CA LEU A 117 3.67 -3.12 -3.35
C LEU A 117 2.49 -3.69 -2.53
N ARG A 118 1.33 -3.91 -3.16
CA ARG A 118 0.17 -4.53 -2.48
C ARG A 118 0.47 -5.94 -2.03
N ALA A 119 1.22 -6.72 -2.80
CA ALA A 119 1.64 -8.07 -2.43
C ALA A 119 2.54 -8.03 -1.18
N ALA A 120 3.44 -7.04 -1.08
CA ALA A 120 4.29 -6.83 0.09
C ALA A 120 3.45 -6.49 1.32
N PHE A 121 2.53 -5.51 1.22
CA PHE A 121 1.56 -5.22 2.29
C PHE A 121 0.66 -6.41 2.62
N GLY A 122 0.31 -7.25 1.65
CA GLY A 122 -0.44 -8.48 1.85
C GLY A 122 0.32 -9.49 2.71
N ARG A 123 1.63 -9.64 2.47
CA ARG A 123 2.49 -10.50 3.29
C ARG A 123 2.73 -9.90 4.68
N LEU A 124 2.92 -8.59 4.79
CA LEU A 124 3.02 -7.89 6.09
C LEU A 124 1.76 -8.14 6.94
N ARG A 125 0.58 -8.05 6.32
CA ARG A 125 -0.68 -8.39 7.00
C ARG A 125 -0.70 -9.83 7.50
N LYS A 126 -0.27 -10.80 6.68
CA LYS A 126 -0.24 -12.20 7.11
C LYS A 126 0.71 -12.42 8.29
N ALA A 127 1.88 -11.79 8.28
CA ALA A 127 2.85 -11.88 9.37
C ALA A 127 2.26 -11.33 10.68
N ARG A 128 1.77 -10.10 10.66
CA ARG A 128 1.14 -9.47 11.83
C ARG A 128 -0.10 -10.20 12.33
N ALA A 129 -0.92 -10.74 11.44
CA ALA A 129 -2.09 -11.53 11.83
C ALA A 129 -1.69 -12.84 12.54
N ALA A 130 -0.54 -13.42 12.21
CA ALA A 130 -0.03 -14.62 12.89
C ALA A 130 0.54 -14.32 14.29
N GLU A 131 1.01 -13.09 14.53
CA GLU A 131 1.52 -12.64 15.82
C GLU A 131 0.44 -12.02 16.73
N PHE A 132 -0.74 -11.74 16.18
CA PHE A 132 -1.82 -11.12 16.93
C PHE A 132 -2.36 -12.07 18.00
N VAL A 133 -2.37 -11.60 19.24
CA VAL A 133 -2.96 -12.28 20.39
C VAL A 133 -4.10 -11.42 20.91
N GLY A 134 -5.33 -11.91 20.75
CA GLY A 134 -6.53 -11.24 21.23
C GLY A 134 -7.73 -12.18 21.20
N ASP A 135 -8.74 -11.87 22.00
CA ASP A 135 -9.95 -12.69 22.15
C ASP A 135 -10.98 -12.44 21.03
N SER A 136 -10.80 -11.35 20.27
CA SER A 136 -11.68 -10.94 19.17
C SER A 136 -10.93 -10.94 17.83
N PRO A 137 -11.58 -11.24 16.70
CA PRO A 137 -10.93 -11.27 15.38
C PRO A 137 -10.21 -9.97 15.03
N LEU A 138 -8.97 -10.06 14.54
CA LEU A 138 -8.24 -8.90 14.03
C LEU A 138 -8.82 -8.44 12.68
N VAL A 139 -9.31 -7.20 12.63
CA VAL A 139 -9.90 -6.61 11.41
C VAL A 139 -8.90 -5.71 10.70
N CYS A 140 -8.29 -4.74 11.40
CA CYS A 140 -7.29 -3.85 10.81
C CYS A 140 -5.87 -4.23 11.22
N THR A 141 -5.20 -5.01 10.38
CA THR A 141 -3.82 -5.43 10.64
C THR A 141 -2.77 -4.32 10.56
N CYS A 142 -3.08 -3.19 9.91
CA CYS A 142 -2.15 -2.05 9.89
C CYS A 142 -1.97 -1.43 11.27
N PHE A 143 -3.05 -1.39 12.06
CA PHE A 143 -3.12 -0.66 13.33
C PHE A 143 -3.49 -1.56 14.52
N GLY A 144 -3.56 -2.89 14.33
CA GLY A 144 -3.89 -3.84 15.39
C GLY A 144 -5.33 -3.77 15.91
N VAL A 145 -6.29 -3.31 15.10
CA VAL A 145 -7.67 -3.06 15.56
C VAL A 145 -8.52 -4.31 15.38
N SER A 146 -9.11 -4.80 16.47
CA SER A 146 -10.01 -5.96 16.49
C SER A 146 -11.45 -5.60 16.13
N GLU A 147 -12.30 -6.62 15.96
CA GLU A 147 -13.74 -6.43 15.77
C GLU A 147 -14.39 -5.75 16.97
N ASP A 148 -14.02 -6.14 18.20
CA ASP A 148 -14.56 -5.54 19.42
C ASP A 148 -14.22 -4.04 19.56
N ASP A 149 -12.99 -3.66 19.19
CA ASP A 149 -12.56 -2.26 19.14
C ASP A 149 -13.44 -1.46 18.17
N LEU A 150 -13.72 -2.03 16.99
CA LEU A 150 -14.57 -1.41 15.98
C LEU A 150 -16.01 -1.30 16.45
N LEU A 151 -16.60 -2.35 17.02
CA LEU A 151 -17.97 -2.32 17.53
C LEU A 151 -18.13 -1.28 18.64
N SER A 152 -17.15 -1.18 19.52
CA SER A 152 -17.12 -0.17 20.58
C SER A 152 -17.02 1.25 20.01
N ALA A 153 -16.16 1.45 19.01
CA ALA A 153 -16.03 2.73 18.31
C ALA A 153 -17.32 3.09 17.55
N ILE A 154 -17.94 2.15 16.83
CA ILE A 154 -19.18 2.37 16.08
C ILE A 154 -20.31 2.83 17.00
N LYS A 155 -20.49 2.19 18.16
CA LYS A 155 -21.49 2.58 19.15
C LYS A 155 -21.24 3.99 19.70
N THR A 156 -19.98 4.32 19.96
CA THR A 156 -19.59 5.61 20.55
C THR A 156 -19.74 6.76 19.56
N THR A 157 -19.34 6.56 18.30
CA THR A 157 -19.35 7.60 17.27
C THR A 157 -20.62 7.64 16.45
N GLN A 158 -21.51 6.66 16.61
CA GLN A 158 -22.66 6.42 15.71
C GLN A 158 -22.24 6.41 14.24
N ALA A 159 -21.14 5.70 13.94
CA ALA A 159 -20.51 5.73 12.62
C ALA A 159 -21.47 5.31 11.50
N SER A 160 -21.41 6.03 10.40
CA SER A 160 -22.18 5.75 9.18
C SER A 160 -21.33 5.17 8.05
N GLN A 161 -20.03 5.43 8.08
CA GLN A 161 -19.02 5.01 7.12
C GLN A 161 -17.70 4.80 7.85
N PHE A 162 -16.77 4.05 7.24
CA PHE A 162 -15.46 3.78 7.88
C PHE A 162 -14.70 5.06 8.25
N ARG A 163 -14.93 6.15 7.52
CA ARG A 163 -14.26 7.44 7.76
C ARG A 163 -14.57 8.02 9.14
N ASP A 164 -15.77 7.75 9.65
CA ASP A 164 -16.20 8.26 10.95
C ASP A 164 -15.42 7.61 12.10
N LEU A 165 -14.82 6.43 11.85
CA LEU A 165 -14.01 5.68 12.83
C LEU A 165 -12.54 6.09 12.85
N GLU A 166 -12.12 6.99 11.95
CA GLU A 166 -10.71 7.29 11.73
C GLU A 166 -10.07 8.00 12.92
N ALA A 167 -10.80 8.90 13.57
CA ALA A 167 -10.33 9.60 14.77
C ALA A 167 -10.16 8.67 15.98
N ALA A 168 -10.99 7.62 16.05
CA ALA A 168 -10.99 6.68 17.18
C ALA A 168 -9.99 5.53 17.01
N THR A 169 -9.87 4.99 15.78
CA THR A 169 -9.17 3.71 15.55
C THR A 169 -8.05 3.78 14.52
N ARG A 170 -8.03 4.82 13.67
CA ARG A 170 -7.22 4.91 12.44
C ARG A 170 -7.48 3.79 11.42
N ALA A 171 -8.40 2.86 11.70
CA ALA A 171 -8.70 1.73 10.83
C ALA A 171 -9.14 2.19 9.43
N GLY A 172 -8.77 1.44 8.40
CA GLY A 172 -9.05 1.80 7.01
C GLY A 172 -8.13 2.87 6.39
N ARG A 173 -7.29 3.58 7.17
CA ARG A 173 -6.37 4.59 6.61
C ARG A 173 -5.06 4.04 6.05
N GLY A 174 -4.63 2.87 6.51
CA GLY A 174 -3.38 2.21 6.13
C GLY A 174 -3.37 1.69 4.69
N CYS A 175 -3.15 0.38 4.52
CA CYS A 175 -3.22 -0.25 3.20
C CYS A 175 -4.65 -0.24 2.58
N GLY A 176 -5.69 -0.02 3.40
CA GLY A 176 -7.09 0.08 2.97
C GLY A 176 -7.81 -1.25 2.80
N ALA A 177 -7.15 -2.40 3.01
CA ALA A 177 -7.73 -3.72 2.75
C ALA A 177 -8.93 -4.09 3.65
N CYS A 178 -9.04 -3.50 4.84
CA CYS A 178 -10.13 -3.75 5.80
C CYS A 178 -11.38 -2.89 5.57
N ARG A 179 -11.36 -1.93 4.63
CA ARG A 179 -12.46 -0.95 4.48
C ARG A 179 -13.82 -1.61 4.23
N MET A 180 -13.87 -2.57 3.32
CA MET A 180 -15.12 -3.28 3.00
C MET A 180 -15.67 -4.01 4.22
N LEU A 181 -14.81 -4.70 4.99
CA LEU A 181 -15.20 -5.40 6.21
C LEU A 181 -15.68 -4.41 7.30
N ILE A 182 -15.04 -3.25 7.42
CA ILE A 182 -15.47 -2.22 8.36
C ILE A 182 -16.86 -1.67 7.98
N GLU A 183 -17.10 -1.43 6.69
CA GLU A 183 -18.42 -0.98 6.20
C GLU A 183 -19.51 -2.03 6.49
N GLU A 184 -19.23 -3.31 6.25
CA GLU A 184 -20.13 -4.42 6.57
C GLU A 184 -20.44 -4.52 8.09
N LEU A 185 -19.42 -4.31 8.94
CA LEU A 185 -19.60 -4.28 10.40
C LEU A 185 -20.48 -3.10 10.84
N ILE A 186 -20.32 -1.92 10.23
CA ILE A 186 -21.17 -0.75 10.50
C ILE A 186 -22.63 -1.05 10.13
N GLU A 187 -22.88 -1.64 8.96
CA GLU A 187 -24.22 -2.01 8.52
C GLU A 187 -24.85 -3.04 9.45
N THR A 188 -24.10 -4.08 9.81
CA THR A 188 -24.58 -5.14 10.71
C THR A 188 -24.90 -4.63 12.11
N ALA A 189 -24.08 -3.71 12.65
CA ALA A 189 -24.32 -3.12 13.96
C ALA A 189 -25.65 -2.34 14.01
N LYS A 190 -25.98 -1.60 12.95
CA LYS A 190 -27.24 -0.82 12.86
C LYS A 190 -28.51 -1.67 12.77
N ILE A 191 -28.41 -2.92 12.32
CA ILE A 191 -29.56 -3.84 12.23
C ILE A 191 -29.85 -4.48 13.60
N ARG A 192 -28.85 -4.54 14.49
CA ARG A 192 -28.94 -5.23 15.78
C ARG A 192 -29.39 -4.34 16.93
N ASP A 193 -29.41 -3.02 16.73
CA ASP A 193 -29.96 -2.01 17.64
C ASP A 193 -31.45 -1.74 17.32
#